data_AF-A0A7S2A3F9-F1
#
_entry.id   AF-A0A7S2A3F9-F1
#
_cell.length_a   1.000
_cell.length_b   1.000
_cell.length_c   1.000
_cell.angle_alpha   90.00
_cell.angle_beta   90.00
_cell.angle_gamma   90.00
#
_symmetry.space_group_name_H-M   'P 1'
#
loop_
_entity.id
_entity.type
_entity.pdbx_description
1 polymer ?
#
loop_
_entity_poly.entity_id
_entity_poly.type
_entity_poly.pdbx_seq_one_letter_code
_entity_poly.pdbx_strand_id
1 'polypeptide(L)'
;MYAHTQRFLARNQTMVKMVTSRRPSMLTCLTTAAATAASFSGSATFPAVMAFTTAPTATTTGLHVMKKSRDIAFMRSDVLYMSTSSTAEDEAAIANGISRIDTLTTLLTKYGAPGSEGCLLDSDDDSIVPITDHSDPELLNLHPHLYPLARSTKSGNYICALRRAYADDADYESSTNAPWPIVEGKLNGPGMKLLALNSEHLMRRIACEADDSGDEDIVALYNEGLGEGILKDKGLDSPYQPGDVAKLGYGVEKYVLLRVGPFPDLYVQMSQQHKSRGDESSALIAAEAANGKFPGFGSLFASYAKLMSTLPNREEETRDAARMCLRMPLPSMGMTEEDFAEVSRLAGLADEKDSTEEAMAKLQAMYEKIRKHEQDQNEGESSGISPQQEAIEDANHILDTTALSGSNWSEVRPKLAEIYRSVGKEDMAKFVESN
;
A
#
# COMPACT_ATOMS: atom_id res chain seq x y z
N MET A 1 25.81 5.83 -10.00
CA MET A 1 25.49 6.25 -8.59
C MET A 1 24.57 5.26 -7.84
N TYR A 2 23.60 4.65 -8.53
CA TYR A 2 22.62 3.64 -8.09
C TYR A 2 23.04 2.66 -6.97
N ALA A 3 24.23 2.06 -7.06
CA ALA A 3 24.76 1.12 -6.07
C ALA A 3 24.94 1.71 -4.65
N HIS A 4 24.94 3.04 -4.50
CA HIS A 4 24.98 3.72 -3.20
C HIS A 4 23.57 3.87 -2.58
N THR A 5 22.53 4.00 -3.41
CA THR A 5 21.11 4.05 -3.01
C THR A 5 20.68 2.68 -2.47
N GLN A 6 20.99 1.61 -3.21
CA GLN A 6 20.76 0.22 -2.78
C GLN A 6 21.43 -0.08 -1.42
N ARG A 7 22.67 0.40 -1.20
CA ARG A 7 23.36 0.27 0.09
C ARG A 7 22.76 1.10 1.23
N PHE A 8 22.00 2.15 0.94
CA PHE A 8 21.29 2.97 1.94
C PHE A 8 19.99 2.30 2.37
N LEU A 9 19.15 1.87 1.40
CA LEU A 9 17.91 1.14 1.66
C LEU A 9 18.18 -0.19 2.40
N ALA A 10 19.16 -0.97 1.95
CA ALA A 10 19.57 -2.20 2.63
C ALA A 10 20.11 -1.95 4.06
N ARG A 11 20.81 -0.83 4.30
CA ARG A 11 21.24 -0.44 5.65
C ARG A 11 20.06 -0.13 6.56
N ASN A 12 19.05 0.59 6.06
CA ASN A 12 17.88 0.95 6.85
C ASN A 12 17.01 -0.28 7.17
N GLN A 13 16.78 -1.18 6.21
CA GLN A 13 16.14 -2.48 6.48
C GLN A 13 16.93 -3.31 7.52
N THR A 14 18.26 -3.28 7.45
CA THR A 14 19.14 -4.00 8.41
C THR A 14 19.11 -3.36 9.81
N MET A 15 19.03 -2.03 9.91
CA MET A 15 18.80 -1.32 11.18
C MET A 15 17.48 -1.73 11.81
N VAL A 16 16.38 -1.75 11.05
CA VAL A 16 15.05 -2.18 11.54
C VAL A 16 15.09 -3.64 12.04
N LYS A 17 15.78 -4.54 11.33
CA LYS A 17 16.02 -5.93 11.77
C LYS A 17 16.92 -6.04 13.01
N MET A 18 17.83 -5.09 13.25
CA MET A 18 18.65 -5.05 14.48
C MET A 18 17.93 -4.44 15.69
N VAL A 19 17.04 -3.46 15.49
CA VAL A 19 16.21 -2.88 16.56
C VAL A 19 15.17 -3.90 17.04
N THR A 20 14.53 -4.62 16.12
CA THR A 20 13.52 -5.65 16.46
C THR A 20 14.09 -6.92 17.09
N SER A 21 15.37 -7.26 16.85
CA SER A 21 16.03 -8.45 17.42
C SER A 21 16.76 -8.20 18.76
N ARG A 22 16.66 -7.00 19.35
CA ARG A 22 17.35 -6.65 20.61
C ARG A 22 16.47 -5.98 21.67
N ARG A 23 15.61 -6.76 22.31
CA ARG A 23 15.36 -6.66 23.77
C ARG A 23 14.77 -7.95 24.35
N PRO A 24 15.38 -8.55 25.39
CA PRO A 24 14.75 -9.62 26.16
C PRO A 24 13.75 -9.06 27.19
N SER A 25 13.05 -9.97 27.87
CA SER A 25 12.04 -9.68 28.89
C SER A 25 12.49 -8.73 30.02
N MET A 26 11.68 -7.71 30.30
CA MET A 26 11.56 -7.11 31.63
C MET A 26 10.09 -6.88 31.99
N LEU A 27 9.49 -7.91 32.59
CA LEU A 27 8.46 -7.67 33.61
C LEU A 27 9.17 -7.29 34.92
N THR A 28 8.44 -6.71 35.88
CA THR A 28 8.93 -6.38 37.24
C THR A 28 9.90 -5.21 37.36
N CYS A 29 9.39 -3.96 37.42
CA CYS A 29 9.88 -2.94 38.35
C CYS A 29 8.92 -1.73 38.45
N LEU A 30 8.01 -1.72 39.42
CA LEU A 30 7.22 -0.52 39.78
C LEU A 30 6.52 -0.68 41.16
N THR A 31 7.24 -0.40 42.25
CA THR A 31 6.65 -0.19 43.58
C THR A 31 7.65 0.48 44.54
N THR A 32 7.15 1.32 45.45
CA THR A 32 7.87 2.12 46.47
C THR A 32 8.88 3.16 45.94
N ALA A 33 9.02 4.36 46.52
CA ALA A 33 8.44 4.94 47.75
C ALA A 33 7.87 6.36 47.46
N ALA A 34 7.19 7.09 48.37
CA ALA A 34 7.10 6.94 49.82
C ALA A 34 5.78 7.47 50.44
N ALA A 35 5.55 7.04 51.69
CA ALA A 35 4.81 7.63 52.85
C ALA A 35 3.96 8.92 52.66
N THR A 36 2.84 9.11 53.38
CA THR A 36 2.68 8.93 54.85
C THR A 36 1.28 8.55 55.35
N ALA A 37 1.26 7.79 56.47
CA ALA A 37 0.16 7.60 57.44
C ALA A 37 -1.15 6.91 56.95
N ALA A 38 -1.91 6.16 57.77
CA ALA A 38 -1.78 5.81 59.19
C ALA A 38 -2.15 4.33 59.47
N SER A 39 -1.87 3.90 60.70
CA SER A 39 -2.12 2.59 61.32
C SER A 39 -3.52 1.96 61.11
N PHE A 40 -3.57 0.62 60.95
CA PHE A 40 -4.10 -0.26 62.02
C PHE A 40 -3.55 -1.70 61.90
N SER A 41 -3.81 -2.56 62.89
CA SER A 41 -3.12 -3.84 63.14
C SER A 41 -3.83 -5.10 62.65
N GLY A 42 -3.08 -6.09 62.14
CA GLY A 42 -3.54 -7.47 61.94
C GLY A 42 -2.38 -8.42 61.59
N SER A 43 -2.25 -9.56 62.28
CA SER A 43 -1.12 -10.48 62.15
C SER A 43 -1.55 -11.90 61.74
N ALA A 44 -0.88 -12.49 60.74
CA ALA A 44 -0.78 -13.95 60.60
C ALA A 44 0.42 -14.39 59.77
N THR A 45 1.07 -15.43 60.28
CA THR A 45 2.29 -16.14 59.87
C THR A 45 2.36 -16.73 58.45
N PHE A 46 3.58 -16.68 57.89
CA PHE A 46 4.29 -17.67 57.05
C PHE A 46 3.97 -19.16 57.37
N PRO A 47 4.22 -20.14 56.46
CA PRO A 47 5.51 -20.35 55.76
C PRO A 47 5.48 -20.75 54.27
N ALA A 48 6.68 -20.77 53.68
CA ALA A 48 6.96 -21.14 52.30
C ALA A 48 7.60 -22.55 52.20
N VAL A 49 7.58 -23.13 50.99
CA VAL A 49 8.43 -24.27 50.59
C VAL A 49 8.98 -23.99 49.18
N MET A 50 10.29 -24.14 48.99
CA MET A 50 10.90 -24.20 47.65
C MET A 50 11.03 -25.65 47.18
N ALA A 51 11.02 -25.87 45.86
CA ALA A 51 11.66 -27.01 45.23
C ALA A 51 12.30 -26.57 43.90
N PHE A 52 13.54 -26.98 43.65
CA PHE A 52 14.37 -26.55 42.51
C PHE A 52 15.04 -27.80 41.90
N THR A 53 14.69 -28.17 40.67
CA THR A 53 15.37 -29.21 39.86
C THR A 53 15.22 -28.85 38.38
N THR A 54 16.22 -28.24 37.73
CA THR A 54 17.36 -28.88 37.03
C THR A 54 16.97 -29.71 35.80
N ALA A 55 17.30 -29.19 34.61
CA ALA A 55 17.29 -29.92 33.35
C ALA A 55 18.68 -30.53 33.04
N PRO A 56 18.77 -31.48 32.09
CA PRO A 56 20.02 -31.82 31.40
C PRO A 56 19.96 -31.53 29.88
N THR A 57 21.13 -31.39 29.26
CA THR A 57 21.31 -31.12 27.82
C THR A 57 22.06 -32.25 27.09
N ALA A 58 21.69 -32.50 25.84
CA ALA A 58 22.50 -33.18 24.80
C ALA A 58 21.98 -32.70 23.43
N THR A 59 22.73 -32.26 22.41
CA THR A 59 24.04 -32.58 21.82
C THR A 59 23.89 -33.26 20.46
N THR A 60 23.95 -32.41 19.43
CA THR A 60 24.42 -32.60 18.04
C THR A 60 24.75 -34.01 17.52
N THR A 61 24.06 -34.43 16.47
CA THR A 61 24.65 -35.01 15.23
C THR A 61 23.75 -34.65 14.04
N GLY A 62 24.27 -34.68 12.81
CA GLY A 62 23.48 -34.51 11.59
C GLY A 62 24.13 -35.23 10.41
N LEU A 63 23.36 -35.55 9.36
CA LEU A 63 23.93 -36.11 8.13
C LEU A 63 23.06 -35.90 6.87
N HIS A 64 23.75 -35.53 5.79
CA HIS A 64 23.52 -35.88 4.39
C HIS A 64 22.29 -35.42 3.58
N VAL A 65 22.64 -34.98 2.36
CA VAL A 65 21.79 -34.58 1.23
C VAL A 65 21.30 -35.82 0.46
N MET A 66 20.09 -35.75 -0.11
CA MET A 66 19.81 -36.36 -1.41
C MET A 66 19.01 -35.40 -2.30
N LYS A 67 19.56 -35.09 -3.48
CA LYS A 67 18.80 -34.51 -4.60
C LYS A 67 18.04 -35.62 -5.32
N LYS A 68 16.87 -35.32 -5.88
CA LYS A 68 16.19 -36.20 -6.84
C LYS A 68 15.42 -35.39 -7.88
N SER A 69 16.09 -35.09 -9.00
CA SER A 69 15.44 -34.49 -10.18
C SER A 69 14.39 -35.44 -10.76
N ARG A 70 13.35 -34.85 -11.37
CA ARG A 70 12.47 -35.55 -12.32
C ARG A 70 12.00 -34.55 -13.38
N ASP A 71 12.45 -34.77 -14.59
CA ASP A 71 11.98 -34.08 -15.78
C ASP A 71 10.57 -34.58 -16.13
N ILE A 72 9.69 -33.67 -16.55
CA ILE A 72 8.40 -33.98 -17.19
C ILE A 72 8.32 -33.15 -18.47
N ALA A 73 7.83 -33.78 -19.55
CA ALA A 73 8.03 -33.29 -20.90
C ALA A 73 7.03 -32.22 -21.34
N PHE A 74 7.50 -31.36 -22.24
CA PHE A 74 6.71 -30.38 -23.00
C PHE A 74 5.69 -31.09 -23.90
N MET A 75 4.42 -30.66 -23.87
CA MET A 75 3.50 -30.84 -25.00
C MET A 75 2.77 -29.52 -25.27
N ARG A 76 2.80 -29.09 -26.53
CA ARG A 76 1.96 -28.01 -27.05
C ARG A 76 0.62 -28.59 -27.51
N SER A 77 -0.44 -27.82 -27.33
CA SER A 77 -1.73 -28.03 -27.98
C SER A 77 -2.30 -26.67 -28.37
N ASP A 78 -2.24 -26.34 -29.67
CA ASP A 78 -2.84 -25.12 -30.20
C ASP A 78 -4.38 -25.24 -30.18
N VAL A 79 -5.07 -24.28 -29.57
CA VAL A 79 -6.54 -24.22 -29.53
C VAL A 79 -7.02 -22.79 -29.84
N LEU A 80 -8.11 -22.71 -30.60
CA LEU A 80 -8.71 -21.48 -31.13
C LEU A 80 -9.17 -20.49 -30.06
N TYR A 81 -9.08 -19.20 -30.40
CA TYR A 81 -9.89 -18.14 -29.79
C TYR A 81 -11.39 -18.42 -29.98
N MET A 82 -12.16 -18.33 -28.90
CA MET A 82 -13.58 -17.92 -28.95
C MET A 82 -13.85 -16.96 -27.80
N SER A 83 -14.62 -15.91 -28.06
CA SER A 83 -15.08 -14.96 -27.05
C SER A 83 -16.39 -15.45 -26.41
N THR A 84 -16.44 -15.46 -25.08
CA THR A 84 -17.64 -15.72 -24.27
C THR A 84 -17.60 -14.88 -22.99
N SER A 85 -18.76 -14.39 -22.56
CA SER A 85 -18.94 -13.46 -21.43
C SER A 85 -18.62 -14.06 -20.05
N SER A 86 -18.16 -13.18 -19.13
CA SER A 86 -18.18 -13.33 -17.66
C SER A 86 -17.81 -14.72 -17.11
N THR A 87 -16.52 -14.95 -16.86
CA THR A 87 -15.97 -16.29 -16.58
C THR A 87 -15.71 -16.55 -15.08
N ALA A 88 -16.14 -17.72 -14.62
CA ALA A 88 -16.19 -18.15 -13.23
C ALA A 88 -14.81 -18.50 -12.65
N GLU A 89 -14.32 -17.93 -11.54
CA GLU A 89 -14.80 -16.80 -10.72
C GLU A 89 -13.67 -15.74 -10.68
N ASP A 90 -13.23 -15.38 -11.90
CA ASP A 90 -12.13 -14.49 -12.31
C ASP A 90 -10.78 -14.60 -11.56
N GLU A 91 -9.98 -15.67 -11.66
CA GLU A 91 -10.10 -16.81 -12.58
C GLU A 91 -10.94 -18.01 -12.16
N ALA A 92 -11.31 -18.38 -10.92
CA ALA A 92 -11.19 -17.91 -9.52
C ALA A 92 -10.04 -17.03 -9.01
N ALA A 93 -10.33 -15.76 -8.72
CA ALA A 93 -9.43 -14.73 -8.16
C ALA A 93 -7.99 -14.68 -8.75
N ILE A 94 -7.81 -14.02 -9.92
CA ILE A 94 -6.51 -13.57 -10.48
C ILE A 94 -6.32 -12.03 -10.32
N ALA A 95 -5.81 -11.48 -9.22
CA ALA A 95 -5.55 -12.01 -7.88
C ALA A 95 -4.64 -13.28 -7.84
N ASN A 96 -4.54 -14.14 -6.82
CA ASN A 96 -5.13 -14.20 -5.47
C ASN A 96 -4.78 -12.98 -4.58
N GLY A 97 -4.18 -11.94 -5.16
CA GLY A 97 -3.90 -10.66 -4.50
C GLY A 97 -5.14 -9.84 -4.09
N ILE A 98 -6.32 -10.12 -4.65
CA ILE A 98 -7.62 -9.65 -4.15
C ILE A 98 -8.31 -10.85 -3.50
N SER A 99 -8.64 -10.73 -2.21
CA SER A 99 -9.38 -11.76 -1.45
C SER A 99 -10.86 -11.39 -1.32
N ARG A 100 -11.74 -12.40 -1.40
CA ARG A 100 -13.20 -12.33 -1.17
C ARG A 100 -13.87 -11.16 -1.92
N ILE A 101 -13.72 -11.14 -3.25
CA ILE A 101 -14.12 -10.01 -4.09
C ILE A 101 -15.64 -9.71 -4.04
N ASP A 102 -16.49 -10.72 -3.90
CA ASP A 102 -17.95 -10.53 -3.72
C ASP A 102 -18.28 -9.90 -2.36
N THR A 103 -17.60 -10.32 -1.29
CA THR A 103 -17.72 -9.68 0.03
C THR A 103 -17.22 -8.23 -0.04
N LEU A 104 -16.08 -7.98 -0.69
CA LEU A 104 -15.50 -6.65 -0.86
C LEU A 104 -16.45 -5.70 -1.60
N THR A 105 -16.96 -6.11 -2.77
CA THR A 105 -17.87 -5.30 -3.57
C THR A 105 -19.21 -5.07 -2.87
N THR A 106 -19.73 -6.07 -2.16
CA THR A 106 -20.95 -5.91 -1.33
C THR A 106 -20.73 -4.95 -0.17
N LEU A 107 -19.59 -5.02 0.53
CA LEU A 107 -19.22 -4.09 1.60
C LEU A 107 -19.03 -2.66 1.07
N LEU A 108 -18.34 -2.49 -0.06
CA LEU A 108 -18.17 -1.20 -0.74
C LEU A 108 -19.50 -0.57 -1.15
N THR A 109 -20.46 -1.38 -1.61
CA THR A 109 -21.81 -0.92 -2.00
C THR A 109 -22.66 -0.50 -0.81
N LYS A 110 -22.54 -1.19 0.34
CA LYS A 110 -23.34 -0.90 1.54
C LYS A 110 -22.75 0.19 2.45
N TYR A 111 -21.42 0.26 2.55
CA TYR A 111 -20.71 1.09 3.55
C TYR A 111 -19.77 2.14 2.91
N GLY A 112 -19.36 1.94 1.66
CA GLY A 112 -18.37 2.77 0.99
C GLY A 112 -16.92 2.38 1.28
N ALA A 113 -15.99 3.26 0.91
CA ALA A 113 -14.55 3.02 0.97
C ALA A 113 -13.85 3.97 1.98
N PRO A 114 -13.63 3.55 3.24
CA PRO A 114 -12.94 4.37 4.24
C PRO A 114 -11.57 4.88 3.78
N GLY A 115 -11.36 6.19 3.92
CA GLY A 115 -10.16 6.90 3.46
C GLY A 115 -10.21 7.42 2.02
N SER A 116 -11.27 7.11 1.27
CA SER A 116 -11.54 7.64 -0.06
C SER A 116 -11.95 9.13 -0.02
N GLU A 117 -11.72 9.85 -1.12
CA GLU A 117 -12.18 11.23 -1.32
C GLU A 117 -13.49 11.32 -2.12
N GLY A 118 -13.77 10.35 -3.01
CA GLY A 118 -14.96 10.36 -3.87
C GLY A 118 -15.90 9.16 -3.70
N CYS A 119 -15.53 8.14 -2.94
CA CYS A 119 -16.29 6.90 -2.72
C CYS A 119 -16.67 6.70 -1.25
N LEU A 120 -17.15 7.77 -0.62
CA LEU A 120 -17.89 7.74 0.65
C LEU A 120 -19.40 7.73 0.36
N LEU A 121 -20.20 7.34 1.35
CA LEU A 121 -21.67 7.37 1.31
C LEU A 121 -22.16 8.41 2.34
N ASP A 122 -22.07 9.70 1.99
CA ASP A 122 -22.37 10.82 2.90
C ASP A 122 -23.86 11.23 2.91
N SER A 123 -24.63 10.76 1.92
CA SER A 123 -26.03 11.12 1.70
C SER A 123 -26.83 9.97 1.05
N ASP A 124 -28.15 9.94 1.24
CA ASP A 124 -29.05 8.88 0.75
C ASP A 124 -29.04 8.69 -0.79
N ASP A 125 -28.63 9.71 -1.55
CA ASP A 125 -28.47 9.68 -3.02
C ASP A 125 -27.10 9.12 -3.45
N ASP A 126 -26.14 8.97 -2.54
CA ASP A 126 -24.81 8.44 -2.82
C ASP A 126 -24.87 6.93 -3.04
N SER A 127 -24.17 6.43 -4.07
CA SER A 127 -24.10 4.99 -4.31
C SER A 127 -22.79 4.58 -4.96
N ILE A 128 -22.34 3.38 -4.62
CA ILE A 128 -21.13 2.77 -5.16
C ILE A 128 -21.55 1.50 -5.88
N VAL A 129 -21.42 1.50 -7.20
CA VAL A 129 -21.88 0.43 -8.09
C VAL A 129 -20.72 -0.51 -8.41
N PRO A 130 -20.82 -1.81 -8.15
CA PRO A 130 -19.80 -2.79 -8.55
C PRO A 130 -19.58 -2.79 -10.08
N ILE A 131 -18.33 -2.86 -10.51
CA ILE A 131 -18.01 -3.11 -11.91
C ILE A 131 -18.20 -4.61 -12.17
N THR A 132 -18.99 -4.91 -13.20
CA THR A 132 -19.38 -6.28 -13.59
C THR A 132 -19.23 -6.53 -15.09
N ASP A 133 -19.06 -5.48 -15.89
CA ASP A 133 -18.61 -5.53 -17.27
C ASP A 133 -17.30 -4.75 -17.37
N HIS A 134 -16.22 -5.47 -17.67
CA HIS A 134 -14.88 -4.91 -17.84
C HIS A 134 -14.57 -4.66 -19.33
N SER A 135 -15.53 -4.88 -20.24
CA SER A 135 -15.36 -4.63 -21.68
C SER A 135 -15.75 -3.22 -22.14
N ASP A 136 -16.18 -2.36 -21.20
CA ASP A 136 -16.47 -0.94 -21.44
C ASP A 136 -15.19 -0.19 -21.89
N PRO A 137 -15.14 0.35 -23.13
CA PRO A 137 -13.98 1.07 -23.64
C PRO A 137 -13.59 2.33 -22.85
N GLU A 138 -14.46 2.88 -21.99
CA GLU A 138 -14.06 3.97 -21.08
C GLU A 138 -12.97 3.50 -20.09
N LEU A 139 -13.03 2.25 -19.61
CA LEU A 139 -12.10 1.71 -18.60
C LEU A 139 -10.65 1.65 -19.08
N LEU A 140 -10.41 1.58 -20.40
CA LEU A 140 -9.08 1.69 -20.99
C LEU A 140 -8.38 3.02 -20.66
N ASN A 141 -9.13 4.05 -20.24
CA ASN A 141 -8.62 5.34 -19.75
C ASN A 141 -8.54 5.42 -18.20
N LEU A 142 -8.56 4.29 -17.51
CA LEU A 142 -7.91 4.12 -16.21
C LEU A 142 -6.43 3.77 -16.40
N HIS A 143 -5.61 4.06 -15.39
CA HIS A 143 -4.18 3.73 -15.37
C HIS A 143 -3.95 2.21 -15.59
N PRO A 144 -3.07 1.75 -16.52
CA PRO A 144 -3.04 0.36 -17.00
C PRO A 144 -2.74 -0.76 -15.99
N HIS A 145 -2.32 -0.43 -14.76
CA HIS A 145 -2.13 -1.41 -13.67
C HIS A 145 -3.35 -1.55 -12.74
N LEU A 146 -4.46 -0.87 -13.02
CA LEU A 146 -5.67 -0.92 -12.19
C LEU A 146 -6.66 -1.98 -12.68
N TYR A 147 -7.16 -2.78 -11.75
CA TYR A 147 -8.37 -3.58 -11.94
C TYR A 147 -9.54 -2.87 -11.23
N PRO A 148 -10.54 -2.34 -11.95
CA PRO A 148 -11.64 -1.60 -11.35
C PRO A 148 -12.63 -2.54 -10.63
N LEU A 149 -13.03 -2.18 -9.41
CA LEU A 149 -13.91 -2.98 -8.55
C LEU A 149 -15.30 -2.36 -8.39
N ALA A 150 -15.36 -1.04 -8.18
CA ALA A 150 -16.60 -0.30 -8.04
C ALA A 150 -16.42 1.18 -8.42
N ARG A 151 -17.50 1.85 -8.80
CA ARG A 151 -17.55 3.27 -9.19
C ARG A 151 -18.55 4.04 -8.33
N SER A 152 -18.14 5.21 -7.82
CA SER A 152 -19.05 6.15 -7.17
C SER A 152 -19.92 6.88 -8.20
N THR A 153 -21.22 6.89 -8.01
CA THR A 153 -22.19 7.61 -8.87
C THR A 153 -22.09 9.14 -8.69
N LYS A 154 -21.63 9.60 -7.52
CA LYS A 154 -21.52 11.02 -7.13
C LYS A 154 -20.26 11.69 -7.66
N SER A 155 -19.10 11.02 -7.57
CA SER A 155 -17.81 11.58 -8.02
C SER A 155 -17.36 11.07 -9.39
N GLY A 156 -17.82 9.89 -9.81
CA GLY A 156 -17.27 9.17 -10.96
C GLY A 156 -15.91 8.51 -10.67
N ASN A 157 -15.38 8.62 -9.44
CA ASN A 157 -14.13 7.96 -9.04
C ASN A 157 -14.34 6.44 -8.93
N TYR A 158 -13.25 5.70 -9.09
CA TYR A 158 -13.22 4.24 -9.07
C TYR A 158 -12.40 3.75 -7.87
N ILE A 159 -12.93 2.73 -7.19
CA ILE A 159 -12.15 1.87 -6.30
C ILE A 159 -11.54 0.76 -7.17
N CYS A 160 -10.23 0.62 -7.11
CA CYS A 160 -9.46 -0.33 -7.91
C CYS A 160 -8.50 -1.14 -7.05
N ALA A 161 -8.13 -2.33 -7.51
CA ALA A 161 -6.95 -3.03 -7.01
C ALA A 161 -5.75 -2.76 -7.94
N LEU A 162 -4.59 -2.45 -7.35
CA LEU A 162 -3.36 -2.16 -8.09
C LEU A 162 -2.52 -3.42 -8.30
N ARG A 163 -2.47 -3.92 -9.55
CA ARG A 163 -1.54 -4.97 -9.95
C ARG A 163 -0.18 -4.37 -10.32
N ARG A 164 0.68 -4.19 -9.31
CA ARG A 164 2.07 -3.73 -9.52
C ARG A 164 2.81 -4.65 -10.51
N ALA A 165 3.24 -4.12 -11.65
CA ALA A 165 4.08 -4.86 -12.58
C ALA A 165 5.43 -5.23 -11.96
N TYR A 166 6.02 -4.30 -11.22
CA TYR A 166 7.30 -4.45 -10.54
C TYR A 166 7.22 -3.88 -9.13
N ALA A 167 7.94 -4.50 -8.20
CA ALA A 167 7.98 -4.10 -6.80
C ALA A 167 9.43 -4.22 -6.32
N ASP A 168 10.11 -3.08 -6.16
CA ASP A 168 11.55 -3.00 -5.86
C ASP A 168 11.97 -3.64 -4.52
N ASP A 169 11.01 -4.11 -3.71
CA ASP A 169 11.23 -4.77 -2.44
C ASP A 169 11.48 -6.28 -2.54
N ALA A 170 11.22 -6.95 -3.68
CA ALA A 170 11.64 -8.35 -3.92
C ALA A 170 11.59 -8.80 -5.40
N ASP A 171 12.33 -9.88 -5.73
CA ASP A 171 12.36 -10.50 -7.06
C ASP A 171 10.94 -10.87 -7.56
N TYR A 172 10.63 -10.61 -8.84
CA TYR A 172 9.27 -10.70 -9.45
C TYR A 172 8.44 -11.95 -9.10
N GLU A 173 9.05 -13.11 -8.78
CA GLU A 173 8.33 -14.31 -8.32
C GLU A 173 7.52 -14.06 -7.01
N SER A 174 7.85 -13.02 -6.24
CA SER A 174 7.04 -12.57 -5.10
C SER A 174 5.96 -11.55 -5.46
N SER A 175 6.15 -10.68 -6.47
CA SER A 175 5.13 -9.67 -6.81
C SER A 175 3.87 -10.30 -7.39
N THR A 176 4.00 -11.41 -8.11
CA THR A 176 2.87 -12.25 -8.58
C THR A 176 2.12 -12.95 -7.44
N ASN A 177 2.70 -13.04 -6.24
CA ASN A 177 2.09 -13.65 -5.06
C ASN A 177 1.67 -12.63 -3.99
N ALA A 178 1.92 -11.34 -4.21
CA ALA A 178 1.63 -10.28 -3.25
C ALA A 178 0.13 -9.90 -3.27
N PRO A 179 -0.47 -9.60 -2.11
CA PRO A 179 -1.76 -8.89 -2.04
C PRO A 179 -1.72 -7.57 -2.82
N TRP A 180 -2.75 -7.30 -3.62
CA TRP A 180 -2.84 -6.09 -4.43
C TRP A 180 -3.37 -4.94 -3.56
N PRO A 181 -2.67 -3.79 -3.46
CA PRO A 181 -3.18 -2.64 -2.73
C PRO A 181 -4.50 -2.14 -3.30
N ILE A 182 -5.42 -1.72 -2.44
CA ILE A 182 -6.67 -1.07 -2.88
C ILE A 182 -6.40 0.44 -2.96
N VAL A 183 -6.74 1.02 -4.11
CA VAL A 183 -6.49 2.41 -4.45
C VAL A 183 -7.76 3.07 -4.99
N GLU A 184 -7.81 4.39 -4.90
CA GLU A 184 -8.78 5.22 -5.62
C GLU A 184 -8.14 5.77 -6.90
N GLY A 185 -8.91 5.85 -7.99
CA GLY A 185 -8.46 6.40 -9.28
C GLY A 185 -9.60 7.09 -10.04
N LYS A 186 -9.25 7.75 -11.15
CA LYS A 186 -10.17 8.52 -11.99
C LYS A 186 -9.94 8.22 -13.47
N LEU A 187 -11.01 8.21 -14.26
CA LEU A 187 -10.92 8.19 -15.73
C LEU A 187 -10.19 9.44 -16.23
N ASN A 188 -9.17 9.25 -17.06
CA ASN A 188 -8.25 10.30 -17.54
C ASN A 188 -7.53 11.04 -16.38
N GLY A 189 -7.42 10.42 -15.20
CA GLY A 189 -6.62 10.95 -14.09
C GLY A 189 -5.14 10.55 -14.23
N PRO A 190 -4.18 11.41 -13.81
CA PRO A 190 -2.75 11.14 -13.94
C PRO A 190 -2.23 10.08 -12.96
N GLY A 191 -3.06 9.58 -12.04
CA GLY A 191 -2.62 8.64 -11.02
C GLY A 191 -3.73 8.13 -10.10
N MET A 192 -3.28 7.61 -8.96
CA MET A 192 -4.07 6.89 -7.98
C MET A 192 -3.65 7.24 -6.55
N LYS A 193 -4.57 7.10 -5.59
CA LYS A 193 -4.32 7.29 -4.15
C LYS A 193 -4.47 5.97 -3.39
N LEU A 194 -3.51 5.62 -2.54
CA LEU A 194 -3.60 4.41 -1.71
C LEU A 194 -4.68 4.53 -0.64
N LEU A 195 -5.54 3.52 -0.53
CA LEU A 195 -6.54 3.38 0.54
C LEU A 195 -6.12 2.31 1.56
N ALA A 196 -5.75 1.12 1.10
CA ALA A 196 -5.40 0.00 1.96
C ALA A 196 -4.33 -0.91 1.35
N LEU A 197 -3.53 -1.58 2.19
CA LEU A 197 -2.50 -2.53 1.75
C LEU A 197 -3.05 -3.72 0.96
N ASN A 198 -4.32 -4.08 1.17
CA ASN A 198 -5.09 -5.05 0.37
C ASN A 198 -6.58 -5.02 0.75
N SER A 199 -7.38 -5.84 0.06
CA SER A 199 -8.82 -5.99 0.26
C SER A 199 -9.19 -6.37 1.70
N GLU A 200 -8.51 -7.34 2.32
CA GLU A 200 -8.81 -7.76 3.70
C GLU A 200 -8.56 -6.66 4.73
N HIS A 201 -7.54 -5.84 4.54
CA HIS A 201 -7.33 -4.66 5.39
C HIS A 201 -8.52 -3.70 5.27
N LEU A 202 -8.98 -3.40 4.05
CA LEU A 202 -10.11 -2.50 3.83
C LEU A 202 -11.42 -3.07 4.39
N MET A 203 -11.74 -4.33 4.10
CA MET A 203 -12.96 -4.98 4.60
C MET A 203 -12.97 -5.10 6.13
N ARG A 204 -11.83 -5.43 6.75
CA ARG A 204 -11.72 -5.47 8.21
C ARG A 204 -11.84 -4.08 8.83
N ARG A 205 -11.33 -3.04 8.18
CA ARG A 205 -11.54 -1.65 8.61
C ARG A 205 -13.02 -1.28 8.56
N ILE A 206 -13.71 -1.58 7.46
CA ILE A 206 -15.17 -1.42 7.33
C ILE A 206 -15.90 -2.12 8.48
N ALA A 207 -15.55 -3.37 8.79
CA ALA A 207 -16.14 -4.09 9.93
C ALA A 207 -15.85 -3.44 11.31
N CYS A 208 -14.68 -2.82 11.51
CA CYS A 208 -14.37 -2.12 12.76
C CYS A 208 -15.15 -0.80 12.90
N GLU A 209 -15.35 -0.06 11.82
CA GLU A 209 -16.12 1.19 11.84
C GLU A 209 -17.64 0.92 11.90
N ALA A 210 -18.11 -0.19 11.31
CA ALA A 210 -19.45 -0.74 11.51
C ALA A 210 -19.71 -1.16 12.97
N ASP A 211 -18.74 -1.81 13.63
CA ASP A 211 -18.84 -2.20 15.05
C ASP A 211 -18.89 -0.98 16.00
N ASP A 212 -18.19 0.11 15.67
CA ASP A 212 -18.21 1.37 16.44
C ASP A 212 -19.51 2.17 16.22
N SER A 213 -20.17 2.01 15.06
CA SER A 213 -21.47 2.62 14.73
C SER A 213 -22.70 1.75 15.06
N GLY A 214 -22.51 0.46 15.30
CA GLY A 214 -23.57 -0.49 15.69
C GLY A 214 -24.24 -1.24 14.52
N ASP A 215 -23.61 -1.31 13.35
CA ASP A 215 -24.09 -2.09 12.20
C ASP A 215 -23.63 -3.56 12.29
N GLU A 216 -24.45 -4.37 12.95
CA GLU A 216 -24.20 -5.82 13.11
C GLU A 216 -24.26 -6.59 11.77
N ASP A 217 -25.00 -6.10 10.76
CA ASP A 217 -25.17 -6.76 9.46
C ASP A 217 -23.90 -6.67 8.60
N ILE A 218 -23.20 -5.53 8.64
CA ILE A 218 -21.89 -5.34 8.00
C ILE A 218 -20.82 -6.18 8.68
N VAL A 219 -20.84 -6.26 10.02
CA VAL A 219 -19.91 -7.10 10.78
C VAL A 219 -20.14 -8.59 10.51
N ALA A 220 -21.39 -9.02 10.40
CA ALA A 220 -21.75 -10.40 10.04
C ALA A 220 -21.27 -10.74 8.61
N LEU A 221 -21.51 -9.86 7.64
CA LEU A 221 -21.05 -10.01 6.25
C LEU A 221 -19.52 -10.10 6.16
N TYR A 222 -18.77 -9.28 6.90
CA TYR A 222 -17.30 -9.40 6.91
C TYR A 222 -16.83 -10.75 7.48
N ASN A 223 -17.55 -11.34 8.42
CA ASN A 223 -17.17 -12.60 9.05
C ASN A 223 -17.51 -13.87 8.26
N GLU A 224 -18.28 -13.78 7.17
CA GLU A 224 -18.72 -14.95 6.39
C GLU A 224 -17.53 -15.72 5.77
N GLY A 225 -17.36 -16.99 6.13
CA GLY A 225 -16.27 -17.87 5.69
C GLY A 225 -14.93 -17.68 6.42
N LEU A 226 -14.80 -16.71 7.32
CA LEU A 226 -13.58 -16.53 8.11
C LEU A 226 -13.39 -17.66 9.14
N GLY A 227 -12.14 -18.07 9.34
CA GLY A 227 -11.73 -19.15 10.26
C GLY A 227 -11.69 -20.54 9.62
N GLU A 228 -12.11 -20.67 8.36
CA GLU A 228 -12.08 -21.93 7.61
C GLU A 228 -10.73 -22.17 6.90
N GLY A 229 -9.78 -21.23 6.99
CA GLY A 229 -8.47 -21.32 6.32
C GLY A 229 -8.48 -20.83 4.86
N ILE A 230 -9.43 -19.95 4.52
CA ILE A 230 -9.57 -19.37 3.16
C ILE A 230 -8.41 -18.41 2.88
N LEU A 231 -7.95 -17.66 3.88
CA LEU A 231 -6.91 -16.64 3.73
C LEU A 231 -5.52 -17.16 4.12
N LYS A 232 -4.51 -16.81 3.31
CA LYS A 232 -3.10 -17.20 3.54
C LYS A 232 -2.53 -16.62 4.84
N ASP A 233 -3.00 -15.44 5.27
CA ASP A 233 -2.64 -14.81 6.54
C ASP A 233 -3.67 -15.16 7.62
N LYS A 234 -3.25 -15.94 8.62
CA LYS A 234 -4.10 -16.39 9.73
C LYS A 234 -4.57 -15.27 10.65
N GLY A 235 -3.88 -14.13 10.67
CA GLY A 235 -4.33 -12.93 11.39
C GLY A 235 -5.57 -12.31 10.76
N LEU A 236 -5.66 -12.39 9.42
CA LEU A 236 -6.79 -11.92 8.62
C LEU A 236 -7.87 -13.02 8.43
N ASP A 237 -7.49 -14.30 8.44
CA ASP A 237 -8.43 -15.43 8.43
C ASP A 237 -9.25 -15.52 9.73
N SER A 238 -8.73 -15.03 10.87
CA SER A 238 -9.44 -15.08 12.16
C SER A 238 -10.64 -14.11 12.17
N PRO A 239 -11.88 -14.55 12.43
CA PRO A 239 -13.07 -13.69 12.45
C PRO A 239 -12.96 -12.49 13.41
N TYR A 240 -13.46 -11.33 12.98
CA TYR A 240 -13.62 -10.15 13.84
C TYR A 240 -14.63 -10.44 14.96
N GLN A 241 -14.35 -9.96 16.17
CA GLN A 241 -15.21 -10.16 17.34
C GLN A 241 -16.00 -8.86 17.61
N PRO A 242 -17.35 -8.87 17.53
CA PRO A 242 -18.14 -7.69 17.86
C PRO A 242 -17.83 -7.12 19.24
N GLY A 243 -17.75 -5.79 19.33
CA GLY A 243 -17.37 -5.03 20.51
C GLY A 243 -15.85 -4.95 20.79
N ASP A 244 -14.96 -5.49 19.95
CA ASP A 244 -13.51 -5.41 20.20
C ASP A 244 -12.96 -3.96 20.13
N VAL A 245 -13.57 -3.08 19.32
CA VAL A 245 -13.28 -1.63 19.29
C VAL A 245 -13.62 -0.99 20.64
N ALA A 246 -14.86 -1.18 21.11
CA ALA A 246 -15.33 -0.65 22.40
C ALA A 246 -14.51 -1.20 23.58
N LYS A 247 -14.13 -2.48 23.53
CA LYS A 247 -13.28 -3.18 24.51
C LYS A 247 -11.82 -2.71 24.52
N LEU A 248 -11.31 -2.14 23.42
CA LEU A 248 -10.04 -1.43 23.42
C LEU A 248 -10.15 -0.03 24.06
N GLY A 249 -11.33 0.61 23.97
CA GLY A 249 -11.66 1.84 24.69
C GLY A 249 -10.90 3.10 24.24
N TYR A 250 -10.32 3.09 23.03
CA TYR A 250 -9.49 4.18 22.51
C TYR A 250 -10.02 4.86 21.24
N GLY A 251 -11.19 4.45 20.73
CA GLY A 251 -11.79 4.91 19.46
C GLY A 251 -11.34 4.07 18.26
N VAL A 252 -12.18 4.02 17.22
CA VAL A 252 -11.98 3.12 16.08
C VAL A 252 -10.69 3.36 15.31
N GLU A 253 -10.25 4.61 15.10
CA GLU A 253 -9.05 4.86 14.28
C GLU A 253 -7.79 4.28 14.96
N LYS A 254 -7.75 4.33 16.30
CA LYS A 254 -6.68 3.69 17.08
C LYS A 254 -6.83 2.17 17.15
N TYR A 255 -8.05 1.64 17.13
CA TYR A 255 -8.25 0.20 16.98
C TYR A 255 -7.68 -0.27 15.64
N VAL A 256 -8.10 0.35 14.54
CA VAL A 256 -7.69 0.04 13.17
C VAL A 256 -6.16 0.11 13.04
N LEU A 257 -5.52 1.20 13.48
CA LEU A 257 -4.05 1.35 13.43
C LEU A 257 -3.27 0.37 14.30
N LEU A 258 -3.87 -0.20 15.36
CA LEU A 258 -3.20 -1.13 16.29
C LEU A 258 -3.54 -2.61 16.06
N ARG A 259 -4.65 -2.91 15.38
CA ARG A 259 -5.24 -4.27 15.29
C ARG A 259 -5.57 -4.73 13.87
N VAL A 260 -5.72 -3.81 12.91
CA VAL A 260 -6.02 -4.12 11.51
C VAL A 260 -4.79 -3.88 10.65
N GLY A 261 -4.22 -2.67 10.69
CA GLY A 261 -3.02 -2.32 9.93
C GLY A 261 -2.87 -0.82 9.69
N PRO A 262 -1.87 -0.40 8.89
CA PRO A 262 -1.66 1.00 8.57
C PRO A 262 -2.57 1.44 7.40
N PHE A 263 -3.22 2.60 7.54
CA PHE A 263 -4.04 3.24 6.48
C PHE A 263 -3.56 4.69 6.24
N PRO A 264 -3.32 5.12 4.98
CA PRO A 264 -2.69 6.41 4.71
C PRO A 264 -3.45 7.62 5.27
N ASP A 265 -4.77 7.65 5.10
CA ASP A 265 -5.67 8.68 5.61
C ASP A 265 -5.58 8.80 7.14
N LEU A 266 -5.58 7.68 7.86
CA LEU A 266 -5.48 7.68 9.33
C LEU A 266 -4.12 8.21 9.82
N TYR A 267 -3.04 7.97 9.09
CA TYR A 267 -1.73 8.58 9.38
C TYR A 267 -1.71 10.09 9.08
N VAL A 268 -2.30 10.53 7.97
CA VAL A 268 -2.43 11.96 7.65
C VAL A 268 -3.30 12.66 8.70
N GLN A 269 -4.48 12.12 9.03
CA GLN A 269 -5.38 12.57 10.09
C GLN A 269 -4.66 12.66 11.43
N MET A 270 -3.91 11.62 11.83
CA MET A 270 -3.11 11.62 13.06
C MET A 270 -2.07 12.76 13.06
N SER A 271 -1.36 12.98 11.96
CA SER A 271 -0.39 14.09 11.85
C SER A 271 -1.05 15.47 12.02
N GLN A 272 -2.21 15.69 11.39
CA GLN A 272 -2.96 16.95 11.50
C GLN A 272 -3.61 17.11 12.90
N GLN A 273 -4.01 16.02 13.56
CA GLN A 273 -4.47 16.04 14.94
C GLN A 273 -3.37 16.39 15.95
N HIS A 274 -2.11 16.00 15.71
CA HIS A 274 -0.98 16.45 16.54
C HIS A 274 -0.64 17.92 16.25
N LYS A 275 -0.55 18.31 14.97
CA LYS A 275 -0.31 19.71 14.55
C LYS A 275 -1.34 20.68 15.14
N SER A 276 -2.63 20.36 15.07
CA SER A 276 -3.72 21.22 15.61
C SER A 276 -3.71 21.34 17.14
N ARG A 277 -3.01 20.45 17.85
CA ARG A 277 -2.74 20.53 19.29
C ARG A 277 -1.43 21.29 19.61
N GLY A 278 -0.70 21.78 18.61
CA GLY A 278 0.62 22.40 18.76
C GLY A 278 1.77 21.40 18.95
N ASP A 279 1.52 20.09 18.78
CA ASP A 279 2.50 19.02 18.95
C ASP A 279 3.20 18.73 17.61
N GLU A 280 4.09 19.65 17.21
CA GLU A 280 4.86 19.57 15.97
C GLU A 280 5.70 18.27 15.89
N SER A 281 6.34 17.89 16.99
CA SER A 281 7.19 16.70 17.06
C SER A 281 6.42 15.42 16.73
N SER A 282 5.26 15.20 17.37
CA SER A 282 4.46 14.01 17.07
C SER A 282 3.78 14.09 15.71
N ALA A 283 3.47 15.30 15.20
CA ALA A 283 2.94 15.48 13.85
C ALA A 283 3.93 15.03 12.78
N LEU A 284 5.19 15.45 12.89
CA LEU A 284 6.27 15.05 12.00
C LEU A 284 6.60 13.56 12.14
N ILE A 285 6.68 13.04 13.36
CA ILE A 285 6.90 11.59 13.61
C ILE A 285 5.77 10.75 13.00
N ALA A 286 4.51 11.19 13.08
CA ALA A 286 3.38 10.48 12.47
C ALA A 286 3.50 10.45 10.93
N ALA A 287 3.81 11.58 10.29
CA ALA A 287 3.94 11.66 8.84
C ALA A 287 5.20 10.94 8.30
N GLU A 288 6.35 11.06 8.97
CA GLU A 288 7.56 10.31 8.62
C GLU A 288 7.35 8.79 8.77
N ALA A 289 6.71 8.37 9.86
CA ALA A 289 6.39 6.95 10.07
C ALA A 289 5.50 6.39 8.96
N ALA A 290 4.57 7.19 8.41
CA ALA A 290 3.70 6.79 7.30
C ALA A 290 4.49 6.47 6.02
N ASN A 291 5.47 7.31 5.66
CA ASN A 291 6.38 7.04 4.53
C ASN A 291 7.09 5.68 4.67
N GLY A 292 7.41 5.27 5.90
CA GLY A 292 7.97 3.96 6.24
C GLY A 292 6.98 2.78 6.26
N LYS A 293 5.68 3.01 6.08
CA LYS A 293 4.63 1.97 5.99
C LYS A 293 4.18 1.65 4.57
N PHE A 294 4.32 2.61 3.64
CA PHE A 294 3.74 2.54 2.31
C PHE A 294 4.79 2.66 1.20
N PRO A 295 5.73 1.69 1.09
CA PRO A 295 6.80 1.75 0.09
C PRO A 295 6.25 1.76 -1.33
N GLY A 296 6.79 2.64 -2.18
CA GLY A 296 6.35 2.81 -3.57
C GLY A 296 5.05 3.60 -3.75
N PHE A 297 4.69 4.49 -2.80
CA PHE A 297 3.60 5.46 -2.96
C PHE A 297 4.07 6.89 -2.64
N GLY A 298 3.99 7.78 -3.63
CA GLY A 298 4.41 9.18 -3.52
C GLY A 298 3.49 10.05 -2.66
N SER A 299 2.18 9.80 -2.69
CA SER A 299 1.14 10.59 -2.00
C SER A 299 1.38 10.82 -0.49
N LEU A 300 2.10 9.91 0.17
CA LEU A 300 2.51 10.06 1.58
C LEU A 300 3.66 11.08 1.74
N PHE A 301 4.66 11.03 0.85
CA PHE A 301 5.74 12.02 0.81
C PHE A 301 5.22 13.41 0.41
N ALA A 302 4.24 13.47 -0.50
CA ALA A 302 3.52 14.71 -0.83
C ALA A 302 2.80 15.28 0.40
N SER A 303 2.04 14.44 1.12
CA SER A 303 1.37 14.81 2.37
C SER A 303 2.35 15.27 3.46
N TYR A 304 3.53 14.66 3.54
CA TYR A 304 4.58 15.03 4.49
C TYR A 304 5.25 16.37 4.12
N ALA A 305 5.53 16.62 2.83
CA ALA A 305 6.00 17.92 2.36
C ALA A 305 4.96 19.02 2.62
N LYS A 306 3.67 18.75 2.34
CA LYS A 306 2.53 19.64 2.61
C LYS A 306 2.28 19.87 4.11
N LEU A 307 2.67 18.94 4.98
CA LEU A 307 2.73 19.18 6.42
C LEU A 307 3.86 20.17 6.76
N MET A 308 5.08 19.91 6.27
CA MET A 308 6.25 20.74 6.57
C MET A 308 6.19 22.16 6.00
N SER A 309 5.57 22.36 4.83
CA SER A 309 5.38 23.70 4.24
C SER A 309 4.50 24.62 5.10
N THR A 310 3.70 24.04 6.00
CA THR A 310 2.86 24.78 6.96
C THR A 310 3.53 24.99 8.33
N LEU A 311 4.83 24.69 8.45
CA LEU A 311 5.65 24.88 9.64
C LEU A 311 6.79 25.88 9.34
N PRO A 312 7.16 26.75 10.30
CA PRO A 312 8.09 27.83 10.03
C PRO A 312 9.55 27.35 9.97
N ASN A 313 10.32 27.84 8.99
CA ASN A 313 11.75 27.54 8.78
C ASN A 313 12.05 26.08 8.35
N ARG A 314 11.10 25.44 7.65
CA ARG A 314 11.25 24.06 7.12
C ARG A 314 11.21 23.99 5.59
N GLU A 315 11.58 25.08 4.91
CA GLU A 315 11.47 25.22 3.44
C GLU A 315 12.38 24.23 2.70
N GLU A 316 13.60 24.00 3.22
CA GLU A 316 14.55 23.01 2.69
C GLU A 316 14.07 21.55 2.92
N GLU A 317 13.56 21.25 4.12
CA GLU A 317 13.03 19.91 4.46
C GLU A 317 11.78 19.56 3.63
N THR A 318 10.88 20.54 3.47
CA THR A 318 9.72 20.50 2.57
C THR A 318 10.15 20.13 1.15
N ARG A 319 11.17 20.83 0.63
CA ARG A 319 11.67 20.65 -0.73
C ARG A 319 12.30 19.28 -0.95
N ASP A 320 13.08 18.79 0.01
CA ASP A 320 13.68 17.47 -0.08
C ASP A 320 12.64 16.34 0.09
N ALA A 321 11.59 16.51 0.91
CA ALA A 321 10.47 15.56 0.97
C ALA A 321 9.64 15.54 -0.33
N ALA A 322 9.37 16.69 -0.93
CA ALA A 322 8.71 16.77 -2.24
C ALA A 322 9.58 16.12 -3.35
N ARG A 323 10.91 16.29 -3.30
CA ARG A 323 11.85 15.59 -4.21
C ARG A 323 11.99 14.10 -3.92
N MET A 324 11.66 13.63 -2.71
CA MET A 324 11.51 12.20 -2.43
C MET A 324 10.18 11.64 -2.95
N CYS A 325 9.11 12.44 -2.98
CA CYS A 325 7.87 12.08 -3.67
C CYS A 325 8.12 11.82 -5.17
N LEU A 326 8.82 12.75 -5.84
CA LEU A 326 9.24 12.65 -7.25
C LEU A 326 10.30 11.56 -7.56
N ARG A 327 10.59 10.68 -6.60
CA ARG A 327 11.41 9.45 -6.77
C ARG A 327 10.60 8.16 -6.59
N MET A 328 9.34 8.26 -6.18
CA MET A 328 8.37 7.18 -6.29
C MET A 328 7.75 7.20 -7.70
N PRO A 329 7.10 6.12 -8.18
CA PRO A 329 6.39 6.14 -9.47
C PRO A 329 5.38 7.29 -9.50
N LEU A 330 5.42 8.17 -10.51
CA LEU A 330 4.65 9.41 -10.49
C LEU A 330 3.14 9.20 -10.42
N PRO A 331 2.53 8.18 -11.07
CA PRO A 331 1.11 7.84 -10.88
C PRO A 331 0.70 7.50 -9.43
N SER A 332 1.64 7.33 -8.49
CA SER A 332 1.34 7.08 -7.07
C SER A 332 1.29 8.34 -6.19
N MET A 333 1.49 9.52 -6.79
CA MET A 333 1.59 10.83 -6.13
C MET A 333 0.22 11.44 -5.79
N GLY A 334 -0.79 11.26 -6.65
CA GLY A 334 -2.12 11.84 -6.51
C GLY A 334 -3.07 11.40 -7.61
N MET A 335 -4.30 11.93 -7.62
CA MET A 335 -5.35 11.57 -8.58
C MET A 335 -5.68 12.69 -9.58
N THR A 336 -5.05 13.86 -9.45
CA THR A 336 -5.33 15.07 -10.23
C THR A 336 -4.05 15.77 -10.63
N GLU A 337 -4.11 16.56 -11.70
CA GLU A 337 -2.95 17.35 -12.17
C GLU A 337 -2.53 18.41 -11.13
N GLU A 338 -3.43 18.85 -10.27
CA GLU A 338 -3.11 19.79 -9.18
C GLU A 338 -2.33 19.12 -8.03
N ASP A 339 -2.52 17.82 -7.76
CA ASP A 339 -1.65 17.09 -6.82
C ASP A 339 -0.19 17.10 -7.30
N PHE A 340 -0.01 16.92 -8.63
CA PHE A 340 1.29 16.92 -9.28
C PHE A 340 1.89 18.33 -9.34
N ALA A 341 1.08 19.35 -9.65
CA ALA A 341 1.49 20.74 -9.66
C ALA A 341 1.86 21.27 -8.26
N GLU A 342 1.13 20.88 -7.21
CA GLU A 342 1.49 21.20 -5.83
C GLU A 342 2.86 20.60 -5.46
N VAL A 343 3.13 19.32 -5.78
CA VAL A 343 4.45 18.72 -5.52
C VAL A 343 5.54 19.35 -6.39
N SER A 344 5.25 19.74 -7.64
CA SER A 344 6.18 20.50 -8.50
C SER A 344 6.57 21.85 -7.88
N ARG A 345 5.61 22.57 -7.29
CA ARG A 345 5.83 23.80 -6.52
C ARG A 345 6.64 23.54 -5.24
N LEU A 346 6.23 22.57 -4.42
CA LEU A 346 6.92 22.20 -3.17
C LEU A 346 8.37 21.72 -3.41
N ALA A 347 8.64 21.02 -4.52
CA ALA A 347 9.98 20.56 -4.92
C ALA A 347 10.90 21.68 -5.45
N GLY A 348 10.37 22.91 -5.59
CA GLY A 348 11.09 24.06 -6.16
C GLY A 348 11.44 23.84 -7.63
N LEU A 349 10.52 23.25 -8.40
CA LEU A 349 10.59 23.10 -9.87
C LEU A 349 9.70 24.13 -10.55
N ALA A 350 8.50 24.31 -9.97
CA ALA A 350 7.54 25.35 -10.30
C ALA A 350 7.59 26.49 -9.27
N ASP A 351 7.19 27.68 -9.70
CA ASP A 351 6.98 28.86 -8.87
C ASP A 351 5.57 28.83 -8.27
N GLU A 352 5.36 29.42 -7.08
CA GLU A 352 4.05 29.43 -6.37
C GLU A 352 2.88 30.02 -7.19
N LYS A 353 3.18 30.73 -8.28
CA LYS A 353 2.23 31.46 -9.13
C LYS A 353 2.02 30.83 -10.51
N ASP A 354 2.76 29.79 -10.84
CA ASP A 354 2.55 29.03 -12.07
C ASP A 354 1.13 28.44 -12.06
N SER A 355 0.51 28.35 -13.24
CA SER A 355 -0.71 27.56 -13.40
C SER A 355 -0.44 26.06 -13.17
N THR A 356 -1.49 25.26 -13.06
CA THR A 356 -1.38 23.79 -12.96
C THR A 356 -0.64 23.22 -14.18
N GLU A 357 -0.98 23.72 -15.38
CA GLU A 357 -0.37 23.36 -16.66
C GLU A 357 1.11 23.78 -16.75
N GLU A 358 1.45 25.00 -16.30
CA GLU A 358 2.84 25.49 -16.27
C GLU A 358 3.70 24.68 -15.29
N ALA A 359 3.17 24.34 -14.12
CA ALA A 359 3.85 23.53 -13.12
C ALA A 359 4.04 22.07 -13.55
N MET A 360 3.07 21.51 -14.28
CA MET A 360 3.16 20.19 -14.93
C MET A 360 4.21 20.19 -16.05
N ALA A 361 4.24 21.20 -16.91
CA ALA A 361 5.26 21.33 -17.97
C ALA A 361 6.68 21.49 -17.39
N LYS A 362 6.86 22.26 -16.31
CA LYS A 362 8.14 22.36 -15.59
C LYS A 362 8.55 21.01 -14.96
N LEU A 363 7.60 20.23 -14.43
CA LEU A 363 7.86 18.87 -13.91
C LEU A 363 8.27 17.89 -15.03
N GLN A 364 7.56 17.88 -16.17
CA GLN A 364 7.90 17.04 -17.31
C GLN A 364 9.29 17.35 -17.89
N ALA A 365 9.62 18.63 -18.05
CA ALA A 365 10.94 19.07 -18.51
C ALA A 365 12.07 18.70 -17.52
N MET A 366 11.77 18.58 -16.22
CA MET A 366 12.70 18.10 -15.20
C MET A 366 12.88 16.58 -15.30
N TYR A 367 11.78 15.82 -15.42
CA TYR A 367 11.76 14.37 -15.51
C TYR A 367 12.57 13.85 -16.73
N GLU A 368 12.28 14.36 -17.93
CA GLU A 368 13.01 14.00 -19.16
C GLU A 368 14.52 14.32 -19.07
N LYS A 369 14.87 15.42 -18.39
CA LYS A 369 16.26 15.80 -18.16
C LYS A 369 16.98 14.84 -17.21
N ILE A 370 16.28 14.23 -16.23
CA ILE A 370 16.83 13.16 -15.40
C ILE A 370 16.98 11.88 -16.23
N ARG A 371 15.91 11.40 -16.89
CA ARG A 371 15.94 10.15 -17.68
C ARG A 371 17.07 10.16 -18.71
N LYS A 372 17.23 11.26 -19.44
CA LYS A 372 18.34 11.42 -20.38
C LYS A 372 19.71 11.36 -19.69
N HIS A 373 19.91 12.07 -18.58
CA HIS A 373 21.20 12.08 -17.87
C HIS A 373 21.55 10.70 -17.27
N GLU A 374 20.57 9.87 -16.96
CA GLU A 374 20.77 8.47 -16.56
C GLU A 374 21.15 7.58 -17.76
N GLN A 375 20.51 7.77 -18.91
CA GLN A 375 20.91 7.13 -20.18
C GLN A 375 22.34 7.52 -20.61
N ASP A 376 22.65 8.82 -20.62
CA ASP A 376 24.00 9.37 -20.93
C ASP A 376 25.10 8.78 -20.01
N GLN A 377 24.77 8.37 -18.77
CA GLN A 377 25.69 7.65 -17.88
C GLN A 377 25.78 6.14 -18.20
N ASN A 378 24.65 5.51 -18.52
CA ASN A 378 24.57 4.07 -18.80
C ASN A 378 25.20 3.68 -20.15
N GLU A 379 25.32 4.61 -21.11
CA GLU A 379 26.09 4.40 -22.36
C GLU A 379 27.62 4.47 -22.16
N GLY A 380 28.09 5.18 -21.11
CA GLY A 380 29.51 5.43 -20.86
C GLY A 380 30.22 4.33 -20.04
N GLU A 381 29.49 3.62 -19.19
CA GLU A 381 29.97 2.39 -18.54
C GLU A 381 29.47 1.15 -19.29
N SER A 382 30.12 0.00 -19.08
CA SER A 382 29.56 -1.31 -19.46
C SER A 382 28.38 -1.63 -18.55
N SER A 383 27.24 -1.00 -18.78
CA SER A 383 26.03 -1.08 -17.97
C SER A 383 25.55 -2.53 -17.84
N GLY A 384 25.82 -3.11 -16.67
CA GLY A 384 25.39 -4.47 -16.29
C GLY A 384 23.89 -4.56 -15.98
N ILE A 385 23.09 -3.76 -16.66
CA ILE A 385 21.63 -3.72 -16.60
C ILE A 385 21.12 -4.97 -17.33
N SER A 386 20.18 -5.69 -16.72
CA SER A 386 19.56 -6.85 -17.39
C SER A 386 18.48 -6.37 -18.37
N PRO A 387 18.17 -7.13 -19.43
CA PRO A 387 17.03 -6.80 -20.30
C PRO A 387 15.71 -6.66 -19.53
N GLN A 388 15.55 -7.38 -18.41
CA GLN A 388 14.42 -7.18 -17.49
C GLN A 388 14.42 -5.76 -16.89
N GLN A 389 15.56 -5.26 -16.40
CA GLN A 389 15.67 -3.93 -15.80
C GLN A 389 15.48 -2.81 -16.84
N GLU A 390 15.99 -2.98 -18.05
CA GLU A 390 15.76 -2.04 -19.16
C GLU A 390 14.26 -1.93 -19.49
N ALA A 391 13.56 -3.06 -19.62
CA ALA A 391 12.11 -3.11 -19.84
C ALA A 391 11.29 -2.59 -18.63
N ILE A 392 11.80 -2.71 -17.40
CA ILE A 392 11.19 -2.10 -16.20
C ILE A 392 11.21 -0.57 -16.34
N GLU A 393 12.37 -0.01 -16.66
CA GLU A 393 12.56 1.43 -16.74
C GLU A 393 11.81 2.07 -17.92
N ASP A 394 11.74 1.39 -19.06
CA ASP A 394 10.98 1.89 -20.22
C ASP A 394 9.46 1.77 -20.04
N ALA A 395 8.97 0.75 -19.33
CA ALA A 395 7.57 0.68 -18.93
C ALA A 395 7.21 1.81 -17.94
N ASN A 396 8.08 2.05 -16.95
CA ASN A 396 7.89 3.15 -15.99
C ASN A 396 7.97 4.52 -16.68
N HIS A 397 8.90 4.74 -17.61
CA HIS A 397 9.01 5.97 -18.40
C HIS A 397 7.73 6.30 -19.15
N ILE A 398 7.09 5.29 -19.77
CA ILE A 398 5.79 5.47 -20.44
C ILE A 398 4.69 5.85 -19.44
N LEU A 399 4.62 5.20 -18.28
CA LEU A 399 3.59 5.48 -17.28
C LEU A 399 3.75 6.88 -16.66
N ASP A 400 4.96 7.23 -16.25
CA ASP A 400 5.30 8.54 -15.70
C ASP A 400 5.08 9.68 -16.72
N THR A 401 5.48 9.50 -17.99
CA THR A 401 5.25 10.53 -19.03
C THR A 401 3.78 10.70 -19.37
N THR A 402 3.00 9.61 -19.42
CA THR A 402 1.56 9.67 -19.68
C THR A 402 0.82 10.41 -18.55
N ALA A 403 1.20 10.20 -17.29
CA ALA A 403 0.69 10.97 -16.15
C ALA A 403 0.98 12.47 -16.27
N LEU A 404 2.12 12.84 -16.86
CA LEU A 404 2.52 14.24 -17.04
C LEU A 404 1.97 14.88 -18.32
N SER A 405 1.42 14.11 -19.26
CA SER A 405 1.00 14.59 -20.59
C SER A 405 -0.49 14.38 -20.90
N GLY A 406 -1.36 14.45 -19.89
CA GLY A 406 -2.82 14.41 -20.09
C GLY A 406 -3.47 13.03 -20.04
N SER A 407 -2.80 12.02 -19.46
CA SER A 407 -3.44 10.80 -18.93
C SER A 407 -4.20 9.93 -19.95
N ASN A 408 -3.82 9.96 -21.23
CA ASN A 408 -4.43 9.12 -22.27
C ASN A 408 -3.89 7.68 -22.20
N TRP A 409 -4.34 6.95 -21.18
CA TRP A 409 -3.88 5.60 -20.88
C TRP A 409 -4.21 4.59 -21.99
N SER A 410 -5.28 4.81 -22.76
CA SER A 410 -5.70 3.90 -23.83
C SER A 410 -4.65 3.75 -24.94
N GLU A 411 -3.95 4.82 -25.32
CA GLU A 411 -2.97 4.83 -26.41
C GLU A 411 -1.66 4.10 -26.08
N VAL A 412 -1.26 4.06 -24.81
CA VAL A 412 0.05 3.53 -24.39
C VAL A 412 0.04 2.04 -24.05
N ARG A 413 -1.14 1.46 -23.80
CA ARG A 413 -1.32 0.03 -23.46
C ARG A 413 -0.67 -0.95 -24.45
N PRO A 414 -0.76 -0.81 -25.78
CA PRO A 414 -0.11 -1.73 -26.71
C PRO A 414 1.42 -1.72 -26.59
N LYS A 415 2.03 -0.54 -26.38
CA LYS A 415 3.48 -0.39 -26.21
C LYS A 415 3.94 -0.99 -24.87
N LEU A 416 3.18 -0.78 -23.79
CA LEU A 416 3.43 -1.42 -22.50
C LEU A 416 3.35 -2.96 -22.63
N ALA A 417 2.34 -3.48 -23.33
CA ALA A 417 2.19 -4.92 -23.56
C ALA A 417 3.37 -5.52 -24.35
N GLU A 418 3.84 -4.85 -25.41
CA GLU A 418 5.04 -5.27 -26.16
C GLU A 418 6.29 -5.33 -25.25
N ILE A 419 6.50 -4.32 -24.41
CA ILE A 419 7.60 -4.30 -23.43
C ILE A 419 7.48 -5.47 -22.47
N TYR A 420 6.31 -5.72 -21.87
CA TYR A 420 6.10 -6.88 -20.98
C TYR A 420 6.36 -8.21 -21.68
N ARG A 421 5.95 -8.38 -22.94
CA ARG A 421 6.23 -9.59 -23.73
C ARG A 421 7.72 -9.79 -24.01
N SER A 422 8.46 -8.72 -24.29
CA SER A 422 9.89 -8.79 -24.60
C SER A 422 10.71 -9.46 -23.50
N VAL A 423 10.26 -9.33 -22.24
CA VAL A 423 10.86 -9.92 -21.04
C VAL A 423 10.04 -11.05 -20.42
N GLY A 424 9.13 -11.65 -21.21
CA GLY A 424 8.41 -12.88 -20.87
C GLY A 424 7.25 -12.73 -19.88
N LYS A 425 6.75 -11.52 -19.66
CA LYS A 425 5.64 -11.20 -18.75
C LYS A 425 4.28 -11.21 -19.47
N GLU A 426 3.96 -12.31 -20.14
CA GLU A 426 2.71 -12.45 -20.92
C GLU A 426 1.45 -12.29 -20.03
N ASP A 427 1.55 -12.61 -18.74
CA ASP A 427 0.52 -12.42 -17.72
C ASP A 427 0.23 -10.95 -17.40
N MET A 428 1.25 -10.08 -17.52
CA MET A 428 1.14 -8.62 -17.38
C MET A 428 0.74 -7.98 -18.69
N ALA A 429 1.32 -8.43 -19.81
CA ALA A 429 0.99 -7.94 -21.15
C ALA A 429 -0.50 -8.05 -21.47
N LYS A 430 -1.11 -9.21 -21.19
CA LYS A 430 -2.55 -9.42 -21.36
C LYS A 430 -3.39 -8.52 -20.47
N PHE A 431 -2.99 -8.31 -19.22
CA PHE A 431 -3.73 -7.50 -18.26
C PHE A 431 -3.77 -6.02 -18.66
N VAL A 432 -2.66 -5.46 -19.15
CA VAL A 432 -2.66 -4.07 -19.65
C VAL A 432 -3.40 -3.92 -20.99
N GLU A 433 -3.64 -5.01 -21.73
CA GLU A 433 -4.47 -5.03 -22.95
C GLU A 433 -5.96 -5.24 -22.67
N SER A 434 -6.34 -5.92 -21.59
CA SER A 434 -7.72 -6.36 -21.35
C SER A 434 -8.55 -5.47 -20.42
N ASN A 435 -7.91 -4.64 -19.59
CA ASN A 435 -8.53 -3.96 -18.44
C ASN A 435 -8.30 -2.44 -18.45
#